data_AF-A0A170V3W2-F1
#
_entry.id   AF-A0A170V3W2-F1
#
_cell.length_a   1.000
_cell.length_b   1.000
_cell.length_c   1.000
_cell.angle_alpha   90.00
_cell.angle_beta   90.00
_cell.angle_gamma   90.00
#
_symmetry.space_group_name_H-M   'P 1'
#
loop_
_entity.id
_entity.type
_entity.pdbx_description
1 polymer ?
#
loop_
_entity_poly.entity_id
_entity_poly.type
_entity_poly.pdbx_seq_one_letter_code
_entity_poly.pdbx_strand_id
1 'polypeptide(L)'
;SVGVIVYVSLSGTFPFNEDEDINEQIQNAAFMYPPNPWKDISPEAVDLINNLLQVKQRKRFTVDKSLAHIWLQDYETWCDLRELETSTGVRYLTHESDDARWAKFVSKMFRKHSIDFFVILFENVIHFLRFH
;
A
#
# COMPACT_ATOMS: atom_id res chain seq x y z
N SER A 1 12.25 2.39 1.00
CA SER A 1 11.67 3.24 -0.06
C SER A 1 10.17 3.03 -0.22
N VAL A 2 9.64 1.81 -0.10
CA VAL A 2 8.19 1.50 -0.22
C VAL A 2 7.25 2.42 0.57
N GLY A 3 7.51 2.65 1.86
CA GLY A 3 6.65 3.54 2.67
C GLY A 3 6.57 4.98 2.14
N VAL A 4 7.66 5.48 1.54
CA VAL A 4 7.69 6.81 0.90
C VAL A 4 6.87 6.80 -0.39
N ILE A 5 6.96 5.72 -1.19
CA ILE A 5 6.18 5.57 -2.43
C ILE A 5 4.69 5.55 -2.10
N VAL A 6 4.28 4.77 -1.09
CA VAL A 6 2.88 4.72 -0.65
C VAL A 6 2.43 6.09 -0.15
N TYR A 7 3.22 6.76 0.69
CA TYR A 7 2.91 8.11 1.16
C TYR A 7 2.67 9.09 0.00
N VAL A 8 3.63 9.21 -0.93
CA VAL A 8 3.55 10.13 -2.07
C VAL A 8 2.38 9.80 -2.98
N SER A 9 2.09 8.52 -3.18
CA SER A 9 0.97 8.10 -4.02
C SER A 9 -0.38 8.48 -3.41
N LEU A 10 -0.51 8.44 -2.08
CA LEU A 10 -1.74 8.81 -1.38
C LEU A 10 -1.91 10.33 -1.22
N SER A 11 -0.83 11.06 -0.94
CA SER A 11 -0.91 12.50 -0.62
C SER A 11 -0.48 13.44 -1.74
N GLY A 12 0.25 12.95 -2.74
CA GLY A 12 0.93 13.77 -3.75
C GLY A 12 2.13 14.56 -3.22
N THR A 13 2.54 14.34 -1.97
CA THR A 13 3.60 15.10 -1.29
C THR A 13 4.66 14.18 -0.70
N PHE A 14 5.86 14.70 -0.44
CA PHE A 14 6.89 13.95 0.27
C PHE A 14 6.69 14.00 1.79
N PRO A 15 7.01 12.92 2.52
CA PRO A 15 6.81 12.84 3.98
C PRO A 15 7.88 13.58 4.78
N PHE A 16 8.95 14.07 4.14
CA PHE A 16 10.10 14.66 4.81
C PHE A 16 10.23 16.15 4.48
N ASN A 17 10.62 16.93 5.47
CA ASN A 17 11.10 18.28 5.28
C ASN A 17 12.53 18.23 4.69
N GLU A 18 12.77 18.96 3.60
CA GLU A 18 14.08 19.03 2.92
C GLU A 18 15.13 19.77 3.76
N ASP A 19 14.69 20.65 4.65
CA ASP A 19 15.55 21.48 5.50
C ASP A 19 16.05 20.74 6.76
N GLU A 20 15.58 19.51 7.01
CA GLU A 20 15.87 18.73 8.22
C GLU A 20 16.47 17.35 7.91
N ASP A 21 17.23 16.78 8.84
CA ASP A 21 17.80 15.43 8.65
C ASP A 21 16.70 14.36 8.61
N ILE A 22 16.64 13.61 7.52
CA ILE A 22 15.62 12.56 7.30
C ILE A 22 15.71 11.48 8.38
N ASN A 23 16.90 11.10 8.84
CA ASN A 23 17.02 10.07 9.87
C ASN A 23 16.46 10.55 11.20
N GLU A 24 16.68 11.82 11.57
CA GLU A 24 16.08 12.41 12.76
C GLU A 24 14.55 12.45 12.64
N GLN A 25 14.03 12.84 11.48
CA GLN A 25 12.59 12.85 11.23
C GLN A 25 11.98 11.45 11.34
N ILE A 26 12.63 10.41 10.82
CA ILE A 26 12.13 9.04 10.96
C ILE A 26 12.29 8.54 12.41
N GLN A 27 13.38 8.88 13.11
CA GLN A 27 13.61 8.48 14.52
C GLN A 27 12.56 9.09 15.45
N ASN A 28 12.23 10.35 15.24
CA ASN A 28 11.27 11.09 16.04
C ASN A 28 9.82 10.87 15.58
N ALA A 29 9.61 10.06 14.52
CA ALA A 29 8.33 9.92 13.85
C ALA A 29 7.70 11.29 13.49
N ALA A 30 8.55 12.25 13.09
CA ALA A 30 8.20 13.64 12.83
C ALA A 30 7.70 13.88 11.40
N PHE A 31 7.51 12.83 10.60
CA PHE A 31 6.85 12.96 9.30
C PHE A 31 5.36 13.31 9.49
N MET A 32 4.88 14.28 8.72
CA MET A 32 3.59 14.92 8.96
C MET A 32 2.45 14.27 8.16
N TYR A 33 1.24 14.27 8.73
CA TYR A 33 0.00 13.89 8.06
C TYR A 33 -0.94 15.09 8.07
N PRO A 34 -0.73 16.10 7.20
CA PRO A 34 -1.56 17.31 7.19
C PRO A 34 -3.04 16.95 6.94
N PRO A 35 -4.02 17.62 7.57
CA PRO A 35 -5.43 17.24 7.49
C PRO A 35 -5.97 17.10 6.05
N ASN A 36 -5.40 17.80 5.08
CA ASN A 36 -5.71 17.60 3.67
C ASN A 36 -4.49 17.03 2.96
N PRO A 37 -4.58 15.89 2.24
CA PRO A 37 -5.76 15.02 2.03
C PRO A 37 -5.98 13.97 3.14
N TRP A 38 -5.15 13.91 4.17
CA TRP A 38 -5.10 12.78 5.11
C TRP A 38 -6.34 12.56 5.97
N LYS A 39 -7.25 13.55 6.08
CA LYS A 39 -8.55 13.36 6.74
C LYS A 39 -9.45 12.33 6.04
N ASP A 40 -9.29 12.18 4.73
CA ASP A 40 -10.12 11.31 3.88
C ASP A 40 -9.40 9.98 3.60
N ILE A 41 -8.13 9.85 4.01
CA ILE A 41 -7.33 8.63 3.90
C ILE A 41 -7.59 7.76 5.13
N SER A 42 -7.72 6.45 4.93
CA SER A 42 -8.05 5.53 6.02
C SER A 42 -6.90 5.42 7.04
N PRO A 43 -7.22 5.28 8.35
CA PRO A 43 -6.20 5.13 9.39
C PRO A 43 -5.33 3.88 9.19
N GLU A 44 -5.85 2.84 8.56
CA GLU A 44 -5.10 1.63 8.21
C GLU A 44 -4.01 1.90 7.16
N ALA A 45 -4.23 2.86 6.25
CA ALA A 45 -3.20 3.27 5.29
C ALA A 45 -2.02 3.93 6.01
N VAL A 46 -2.33 4.82 6.96
CA VAL A 46 -1.34 5.51 7.79
C VAL A 46 -0.58 4.51 8.66
N ASP A 47 -1.27 3.52 9.23
CA ASP A 47 -0.62 2.47 10.02
C ASP A 47 0.37 1.65 9.18
N LEU A 48 0.01 1.27 7.95
CA LEU A 48 0.94 0.60 7.05
C LEU A 48 2.18 1.45 6.78
N ILE A 49 2.00 2.74 6.47
CA ILE A 49 3.12 3.66 6.21
C ILE A 49 4.03 3.75 7.43
N ASN A 50 3.47 3.89 8.64
CA ASN A 50 4.24 3.96 9.89
C ASN A 50 5.08 2.69 10.12
N ASN A 51 4.53 1.51 9.79
CA ASN A 51 5.24 0.24 9.92
C ASN A 51 6.31 0.03 8.83
N LEU A 52 6.16 0.67 7.67
CA LEU A 52 7.15 0.70 6.58
C LEU A 52 8.27 1.72 6.84
N LEU A 53 7.95 2.86 7.46
CA LEU A 53 8.87 3.95 7.79
C LEU A 53 9.47 3.81 9.19
N GLN A 54 10.06 2.64 9.47
CA GLN A 54 10.77 2.37 10.72
C GLN A 54 12.29 2.52 10.56
N VAL A 55 12.95 3.21 11.50
CA VAL A 55 14.41 3.33 11.57
C VAL A 55 15.06 1.99 11.90
N LYS A 56 14.55 1.32 12.93
CA LYS A 56 15.05 0.03 13.35
C LYS A 56 14.58 -1.02 12.36
N GLN A 57 15.50 -1.57 11.56
CA GLN A 57 15.21 -2.61 10.57
C GLN A 57 14.41 -3.78 11.17
N ARG A 58 14.69 -4.18 12.41
CA ARG A 58 13.98 -5.28 13.09
C ARG A 58 12.50 -4.99 13.37
N LYS A 59 12.11 -3.70 13.42
CA LYS A 59 10.72 -3.26 13.60
C LYS A 59 10.03 -2.96 12.27
N ARG A 60 10.79 -2.69 11.21
CA ARG A 60 10.27 -2.45 9.87
C ARG A 60 9.57 -3.70 9.35
N PHE A 61 8.41 -3.51 8.73
CA PHE A 61 7.73 -4.63 8.07
C PHE A 61 8.58 -5.19 6.93
N THR A 62 8.61 -6.52 6.85
CA THR A 62 9.08 -7.24 5.68
C THR A 62 8.01 -7.19 4.61
N VAL A 63 8.38 -7.51 3.36
CA VAL A 63 7.45 -7.59 2.21
C VAL A 63 6.22 -8.43 2.56
N ASP A 64 6.41 -9.63 3.09
CA ASP A 64 5.30 -10.53 3.45
C ASP A 64 4.37 -9.94 4.52
N LYS A 65 4.94 -9.26 5.52
CA LYS A 65 4.15 -8.59 6.58
C LYS A 65 3.37 -7.42 6.03
N SER A 66 3.94 -6.66 5.10
CA SER A 66 3.27 -5.55 4.45
C SER A 66 2.12 -6.04 3.57
N LEU A 67 2.31 -7.10 2.78
CA LEU A 67 1.26 -7.68 1.94
C LEU A 67 0.11 -8.27 2.77
N ALA A 68 0.40 -8.81 3.96
CA ALA A 68 -0.61 -9.32 4.88
C ALA A 68 -1.32 -8.23 5.71
N HIS A 69 -0.95 -6.96 5.57
CA HIS A 69 -1.56 -5.87 6.34
C HIS A 69 -3.02 -5.63 5.94
N ILE A 70 -3.87 -5.31 6.92
CA ILE A 70 -5.33 -5.19 6.72
C ILE A 70 -5.71 -4.21 5.61
N TRP A 71 -4.94 -3.14 5.43
CA TRP A 71 -5.15 -2.15 4.37
C TRP A 71 -5.05 -2.73 2.95
N LEU A 72 -4.25 -3.79 2.76
CA LEU A 72 -4.12 -4.49 1.47
C LEU A 72 -4.95 -5.78 1.40
N GLN A 73 -5.64 -6.14 2.48
CA GLN A 73 -6.41 -7.39 2.59
C GLN A 73 -7.91 -7.14 2.38
N ASP A 74 -8.25 -6.27 1.43
CA ASP A 74 -9.63 -6.02 1.02
C ASP A 74 -10.00 -6.71 -0.29
N TYR A 75 -11.30 -6.99 -0.45
CA TYR A 75 -11.84 -7.63 -1.65
C TYR A 75 -11.69 -6.77 -2.90
N GLU A 76 -11.81 -5.44 -2.79
CA GLU A 76 -11.64 -4.53 -3.92
C GLU A 76 -10.20 -4.56 -4.43
N THR A 77 -9.23 -4.45 -3.51
CA THR A 77 -7.80 -4.61 -3.83
C THR A 77 -7.49 -5.97 -4.46
N TRP A 78 -8.11 -7.05 -3.98
CA TRP A 78 -7.95 -8.36 -4.61
C TRP A 78 -8.52 -8.38 -6.04
N CYS A 79 -9.70 -7.79 -6.27
CA CYS A 79 -10.30 -7.70 -7.60
C CYS A 79 -9.40 -6.94 -8.59
N ASP A 80 -8.93 -5.75 -8.19
CA ASP A 80 -8.06 -4.91 -9.02
C ASP A 80 -6.76 -5.63 -9.39
N LEU A 81 -6.17 -6.32 -8.41
CA LEU A 81 -4.97 -7.10 -8.60
C LEU A 81 -5.20 -8.30 -9.54
N ARG A 82 -6.35 -8.98 -9.42
CA ARG A 82 -6.72 -10.08 -10.34
C ARG A 82 -6.98 -9.59 -11.75
N GLU A 83 -7.56 -8.40 -11.92
CA GLU A 83 -7.74 -7.78 -13.23
C GLU A 83 -6.39 -7.49 -13.89
N LEU A 84 -5.44 -6.89 -13.15
CA LEU A 84 -4.07 -6.64 -13.60
C LEU A 84 -3.31 -7.94 -13.95
N GLU A 85 -3.37 -8.95 -13.09
CA GLU A 85 -2.73 -10.25 -13.33
C GLU A 85 -3.31 -10.97 -14.57
N THR A 86 -4.61 -10.77 -14.82
CA THR A 86 -5.28 -11.31 -16.00
C THR A 86 -4.86 -10.57 -17.27
N SER A 87 -4.73 -9.23 -17.21
CA SER A 87 -4.31 -8.43 -18.37
C SER A 87 -2.85 -8.67 -18.77
N THR A 88 -1.99 -8.95 -17.79
CA THR A 88 -0.56 -9.26 -17.98
C THR A 88 -0.30 -10.75 -18.26
N GLY A 89 -1.28 -11.63 -17.99
CA GLY A 89 -1.17 -13.08 -18.16
C GLY A 89 -0.27 -13.76 -17.13
N VAL A 90 0.13 -13.06 -16.05
CA VAL A 90 1.02 -13.57 -15.01
C VAL A 90 0.42 -13.28 -13.64
N ARG A 91 0.35 -14.31 -12.78
CA ARG A 91 -0.02 -14.14 -11.37
C ARG A 91 1.22 -13.68 -10.59
N TYR A 92 1.17 -12.50 -10.00
CA TYR A 92 2.32 -11.87 -9.33
C TYR A 92 2.25 -12.01 -7.81
N LEU A 93 1.09 -11.73 -7.23
CA LEU A 93 0.90 -11.53 -5.79
C LEU A 93 -0.24 -12.34 -5.19
N THR A 94 -1.33 -12.54 -5.93
CA THR A 94 -2.41 -13.38 -5.42
C THR A 94 -1.99 -14.84 -5.45
N HIS A 95 -2.70 -15.67 -4.68
CA HIS A 95 -2.57 -17.13 -4.72
C HIS A 95 -3.92 -17.79 -4.95
N GLU A 96 -3.94 -19.02 -5.48
CA GLU A 96 -5.19 -19.76 -5.75
C GLU A 96 -6.04 -19.96 -4.48
N SER A 97 -5.39 -19.99 -3.31
CA SER A 97 -6.09 -20.01 -2.02
C SER A 97 -6.93 -18.76 -1.74
N ASP A 98 -6.54 -17.61 -2.31
CA ASP A 98 -7.29 -16.36 -2.18
C ASP A 98 -8.59 -16.42 -3.00
N ASP A 99 -8.57 -17.10 -4.15
CA ASP A 99 -9.76 -17.27 -4.99
C ASP A 99 -10.88 -17.98 -4.22
N ALA A 100 -10.54 -19.03 -3.45
CA ALA A 100 -11.49 -19.75 -2.60
C ALA A 100 -11.99 -18.89 -1.42
N ARG A 101 -11.12 -18.03 -0.86
CA ARG A 101 -11.47 -17.09 0.21
C ARG A 101 -12.46 -16.03 -0.29
N TRP A 102 -12.21 -15.45 -1.46
CA TRP A 102 -12.95 -14.33 -2.01
C TRP A 102 -14.17 -14.71 -2.86
N ALA A 103 -14.27 -15.97 -3.32
CA ALA A 103 -15.46 -16.50 -4.00
C ALA A 103 -16.76 -16.28 -3.20
N LYS A 104 -16.68 -16.20 -1.86
CA LYS A 104 -17.82 -15.92 -0.97
C LYS A 104 -18.31 -14.47 -1.01
N PHE A 105 -17.48 -13.54 -1.47
CA PHE A 105 -17.76 -12.11 -1.53
C PHE A 105 -18.27 -11.64 -2.91
N VAL A 106 -18.09 -12.48 -3.95
CA VAL A 106 -18.51 -12.22 -5.34
C VAL A 106 -20.01 -11.89 -5.46
N SER A 107 -20.86 -12.46 -4.60
CA SER A 107 -22.31 -12.22 -4.67
C SER A 107 -22.75 -10.88 -4.09
N LYS A 108 -21.85 -10.08 -3.50
CA LYS A 108 -22.23 -8.99 -2.57
C LYS A 108 -21.96 -7.57 -3.05
N MET A 109 -21.40 -7.33 -4.23
CA MET A 109 -21.14 -5.95 -4.65
C MET A 109 -21.27 -5.72 -6.17
N PHE A 110 -22.21 -4.84 -6.52
CA PHE A 110 -22.26 -4.14 -7.81
C PHE A 110 -21.10 -3.13 -7.85
N ARG A 111 -20.30 -3.21 -8.93
CA ARG A 111 -19.12 -2.38 -9.20
C ARG A 111 -19.36 -0.89 -8.88
N LYS A 112 -18.48 -0.31 -8.06
CA LYS A 112 -18.04 1.07 -8.27
C LYS A 112 -16.62 0.99 -8.83
N HIS A 113 -16.48 1.39 -10.09
CA HIS A 113 -15.18 1.57 -10.72
C HIS A 113 -14.47 2.77 -10.09
N SER A 114 -13.19 2.59 -9.75
CA SER A 114 -12.17 3.65 -9.81
C SER A 114 -10.80 3.02 -10.05
N ILE A 115 -10.56 2.58 -11.29
CA ILE A 115 -9.33 1.91 -11.74
C ILE A 115 -8.11 2.85 -11.73
N ASP A 116 -8.29 4.17 -11.64
CA ASP A 116 -7.19 5.09 -11.97
C ASP A 116 -6.17 5.32 -10.84
N PHE A 117 -6.49 5.01 -9.58
CA PHE A 117 -5.60 5.31 -8.45
C PHE A 117 -4.77 4.10 -7.97
N PHE A 118 -5.33 2.89 -8.07
CA PHE A 118 -4.69 1.67 -7.56
C PHE A 118 -3.64 1.10 -8.52
N VAL A 119 -3.83 1.22 -9.83
CA VAL A 119 -2.90 0.65 -10.84
C VAL A 119 -1.52 1.33 -10.78
N ILE A 120 -1.47 2.65 -10.61
CA ILE A 120 -0.21 3.42 -10.54
C ILE A 120 0.55 3.13 -9.23
N LEU A 121 -0.19 3.01 -8.12
CA LEU A 121 0.36 2.63 -6.82
C LEU A 121 0.93 1.20 -6.89
N PHE A 122 0.18 0.25 -7.44
CA PHE A 122 0.57 -1.16 -7.42
C PHE A 122 1.72 -1.49 -8.36
N GLU A 123 1.78 -0.98 -9.60
CA GLU A 123 2.90 -1.35 -10.48
C GLU A 123 4.26 -0.91 -9.91
N ASN A 124 4.33 0.32 -9.37
CA ASN A 124 5.58 0.85 -8.82
C ASN A 124 5.92 0.27 -7.45
N VAL A 125 4.92 0.08 -6.58
CA VAL A 125 5.14 -0.46 -5.21
C VAL A 125 5.48 -1.95 -5.25
N ILE A 126 4.82 -2.74 -6.10
CA ILE A 126 5.03 -4.19 -6.17
C ILE A 126 6.32 -4.54 -6.90
N HIS A 127 6.65 -3.82 -7.98
CA HIS A 127 7.95 -3.97 -8.62
C HIS A 127 9.09 -3.62 -7.65
N PHE A 128 8.93 -2.54 -6.86
CA PHE A 128 9.92 -2.19 -5.84
C PHE A 128 10.02 -3.24 -4.71
N LEU A 129 8.89 -3.78 -4.24
CA LEU A 129 8.85 -4.79 -3.16
C LEU A 129 9.44 -6.15 -3.55
N ARG A 130 9.57 -6.47 -4.84
CA ARG A 130 10.08 -7.79 -5.30
C ARG A 130 11.53 -7.76 -5.78
N PHE A 131 12.01 -6.62 -6.27
CA PHE A 131 13.35 -6.51 -6.87
C PHE A 131 14.40 -5.87 -5.95
N HIS A 132 14.06 -5.51 -4.71
CA HIS A 132 14.96 -5.02 -3.65
C HIS A 132 14.56 -5.57 -2.28
#